data_AF-A0A7V2K962-F1
#
_entry.id   AF-A0A7V2K962-F1
#
_cell.length_a   1.000
_cell.length_b   1.000
_cell.length_c   1.000
_cell.angle_alpha   90.00
_cell.angle_beta   90.00
_cell.angle_gamma   90.00
#
_symmetry.space_group_name_H-M   'P 1'
#
loop_
_entity.id
_entity.type
_entity.pdbx_description
1 polymer ?
#
loop_
_entity_poly.entity_id
_entity_poly.type
_entity_poly.pdbx_seq_one_letter_code
_entity_poly.pdbx_strand_id
1 'polypeptide(L)'
;MKGIFRNFWLKIFSLFLAIVLWYYANLQNRSLGLRIIEKEIKNIPVKVLINPVSEKSFTLEPSQATVKIRGRKEIIEKMDKDDIYLFVDVRFEEKGTYQLPLKCTLPRGVEIVALYPSRIKVQIQPYFLTGK
;
A
#
# COMPACT_ATOMS: atom_id res chain seq x y z
N MET A 1 40.63 -42.00 21.25
CA MET A 1 39.92 -40.97 20.45
C MET A 1 40.45 -40.95 19.01
N LYS A 2 40.05 -41.90 18.15
CA LYS A 2 40.46 -41.96 16.73
C LYS A 2 39.26 -42.33 15.85
N GLY A 3 38.24 -41.45 15.82
CA GLY A 3 37.00 -41.68 15.06
C GLY A 3 36.65 -40.56 14.06
N ILE A 4 37.33 -39.41 14.13
CA ILE A 4 36.97 -38.22 13.34
C ILE A 4 37.73 -38.14 12.00
N PHE A 5 38.85 -38.86 11.88
CA PHE A 5 39.79 -38.74 10.74
C PHE A 5 39.55 -39.73 9.59
N ARG A 6 38.58 -40.64 9.69
CA ARG A 6 38.18 -41.46 8.53
C ARG A 6 37.23 -40.63 7.67
N ASN A 7 37.56 -40.49 6.37
CA ASN A 7 36.81 -39.69 5.39
C ASN A 7 36.90 -38.17 5.57
N PHE A 8 37.99 -37.67 6.17
CA PHE A 8 38.22 -36.22 6.32
C PHE A 8 38.13 -35.48 4.97
N TRP A 9 38.58 -36.12 3.89
CA TRP A 9 38.52 -35.62 2.51
C TRP A 9 37.08 -35.40 2.00
N LEU A 10 36.15 -36.30 2.30
CA LEU A 10 34.74 -36.18 1.89
C LEU A 10 34.03 -35.02 2.60
N LYS A 11 34.40 -34.73 3.85
CA LYS A 11 33.85 -33.60 4.62
C LYS A 11 34.27 -32.27 4.02
N ILE A 12 35.55 -32.14 3.64
CA ILE A 12 36.07 -30.94 2.99
C ILE A 12 35.39 -30.72 1.64
N PHE A 13 35.19 -31.78 0.86
CA PHE A 13 34.49 -31.69 -0.41
C PHE A 13 33.04 -31.22 -0.25
N SER A 14 32.32 -31.74 0.76
CA SER A 14 30.97 -31.27 1.07
C SER A 14 30.93 -29.81 1.51
N LEU A 15 31.92 -29.34 2.27
CA LEU A 15 32.01 -27.95 2.72
C LEU A 15 32.30 -27.02 1.55
N PHE A 16 33.20 -27.42 0.65
CA PHE A 16 33.48 -26.69 -0.58
C PHE A 16 32.23 -26.58 -1.46
N LEU A 17 31.52 -27.68 -1.69
CA LEU A 17 30.29 -27.66 -2.47
C LEU A 17 29.21 -26.78 -1.81
N ALA A 18 29.10 -26.83 -0.49
CA ALA A 18 28.18 -25.96 0.26
C ALA A 18 28.55 -24.48 0.10
N ILE A 19 29.84 -24.13 0.10
CA ILE A 19 30.31 -22.75 -0.15
C ILE A 19 30.01 -22.33 -1.59
N VAL A 20 30.23 -23.19 -2.57
CA VAL A 20 29.91 -22.92 -3.98
C VAL A 20 28.42 -22.71 -4.18
N LEU A 21 27.58 -23.58 -3.59
CA LEU A 21 26.12 -23.46 -3.66
C LEU A 21 25.63 -22.21 -2.93
N TRP A 22 26.19 -21.90 -1.74
CA TRP A 22 25.86 -20.70 -1.00
C TRP A 22 26.25 -19.44 -1.78
N TYR A 23 27.42 -19.44 -2.40
CA TYR A 23 27.89 -18.34 -3.24
C TYR A 23 27.01 -18.16 -4.48
N TYR A 24 26.68 -19.26 -5.19
CA TYR A 24 25.82 -19.23 -6.37
C TYR A 24 24.41 -18.74 -6.04
N ALA A 25 23.81 -19.24 -4.94
CA ALA A 25 22.51 -18.79 -4.46
C ALA A 25 22.53 -17.30 -4.08
N ASN A 26 23.62 -16.81 -3.49
CA ASN A 26 23.74 -15.41 -3.08
C ASN A 26 24.02 -14.46 -4.28
N LEU A 27 24.67 -14.94 -5.34
CA LEU A 27 24.95 -14.15 -6.55
C LEU A 27 23.66 -13.83 -7.34
N GLN A 28 22.71 -14.77 -7.39
CA GLN A 28 21.42 -14.58 -8.09
C GLN A 28 20.43 -13.67 -7.34
N ASN A 29 20.59 -13.53 -6.03
CA ASN A 29 19.71 -12.70 -5.19
C ASN A 29 19.99 -11.18 -5.29
N ARG A 30 21.00 -10.75 -6.04
CA ARG A 30 21.21 -9.33 -6.36
C ARG A 30 20.30 -8.92 -7.53
N SER A 31 19.01 -8.72 -7.26
CA SER A 31 18.10 -8.16 -8.26
C SER A 31 18.61 -6.78 -8.71
N LEU A 32 19.08 -6.69 -9.96
CA LEU A 32 19.47 -5.45 -10.63
C LEU A 32 18.29 -4.47 -10.61
N GLY A 33 18.30 -3.47 -9.73
CA GLY A 33 17.52 -2.21 -9.75
C GLY A 33 15.98 -2.27 -9.83
N LEU A 34 15.37 -3.44 -10.05
CA LEU A 34 13.94 -3.58 -10.37
C LEU A 34 13.16 -4.27 -9.26
N ARG A 35 13.56 -4.05 -8.01
CA ARG A 35 12.88 -4.67 -6.87
C ARG A 35 11.47 -4.08 -6.75
N ILE A 36 10.46 -4.88 -7.07
CA ILE A 36 9.06 -4.57 -6.78
C ILE A 36 8.81 -4.88 -5.32
N ILE A 37 8.21 -3.93 -4.60
CA ILE A 37 7.81 -4.11 -3.20
C ILE A 37 6.33 -3.77 -3.04
N GLU A 38 5.76 -4.28 -1.95
CA GLU A 38 4.46 -3.84 -1.45
C GLU A 38 4.67 -3.00 -0.19
N LYS A 39 3.92 -1.91 -0.06
CA LYS A 39 3.94 -1.03 1.12
C LYS A 39 2.52 -0.74 1.56
N GLU A 40 2.28 -0.86 2.85
CA GLU A 40 1.03 -0.47 3.48
C GLU A 40 1.18 0.93 4.08
N ILE A 41 0.27 1.82 3.73
CA ILE A 41 0.28 3.21 4.18
C ILE A 41 -1.04 3.49 4.88
N LYS A 42 -0.93 3.74 6.19
CA LYS A 42 -2.05 3.93 7.11
C LYS A 42 -2.36 5.40 7.32
N ASN A 43 -3.59 5.67 7.79
CA ASN A 43 -4.05 6.99 8.21
C ASN A 43 -3.99 8.03 7.08
N ILE A 44 -4.43 7.63 5.88
CA ILE A 44 -4.59 8.55 4.76
C ILE A 44 -5.99 9.19 4.84
N PRO A 45 -6.10 10.53 4.85
CA PRO A 45 -7.38 11.21 4.92
C PRO A 45 -8.21 10.94 3.66
N VAL A 46 -9.48 10.59 3.84
CA VAL A 46 -10.43 10.39 2.75
C VAL A 46 -11.05 11.73 2.39
N LYS A 47 -10.96 12.11 1.12
CA LYS A 47 -11.56 13.34 0.58
C LYS A 47 -12.95 13.06 0.00
N VAL A 48 -13.77 14.09 -0.07
CA VAL A 48 -15.10 14.00 -0.67
C VAL A 48 -15.07 14.75 -2.00
N LEU A 49 -15.35 14.04 -3.08
CA LEU A 49 -15.49 14.65 -4.40
C LEU A 49 -16.93 15.16 -4.54
N ILE A 50 -17.08 16.48 -4.45
CA ILE A 50 -18.37 17.19 -4.47
C ILE A 50 -18.63 17.86 -5.81
N ASN A 51 -19.89 18.19 -6.08
CA ASN A 51 -20.24 19.09 -7.18
C ASN A 51 -19.97 20.54 -6.71
N PRO A 52 -19.23 21.38 -7.47
CA PRO A 52 -18.95 22.76 -7.08
C PRO A 52 -20.20 23.60 -6.76
N VAL A 53 -21.36 23.22 -7.31
CA VAL A 53 -22.63 23.95 -7.14
C VAL A 53 -23.41 23.49 -5.90
N SER A 54 -22.99 22.41 -5.22
CA SER A 54 -23.72 21.88 -4.07
C SER A 54 -23.25 22.45 -2.74
N GLU A 55 -24.11 23.22 -2.07
CA GLU A 55 -23.95 23.63 -0.66
C GLU A 55 -24.39 22.49 0.28
N LYS A 56 -23.53 21.48 0.42
CA LYS A 56 -23.79 20.30 1.26
C LYS A 56 -22.67 20.13 2.29
N SER A 57 -23.02 19.66 3.47
CA SER A 57 -22.07 19.23 4.50
C SER A 57 -21.99 17.70 4.53
N PHE A 58 -20.82 17.17 4.87
CA PHE A 58 -20.52 15.73 4.80
C PHE A 58 -19.79 15.27 6.05
N THR A 59 -20.20 14.11 6.57
CA THR A 59 -19.47 13.38 7.62
C THR A 59 -19.02 12.03 7.08
N LEU A 60 -17.74 11.70 7.28
CA LEU A 60 -17.14 10.44 6.86
C LEU A 60 -16.85 9.55 8.07
N GLU A 61 -17.28 8.30 8.00
CA GLU A 61 -17.02 7.29 9.02
C GLU A 61 -16.55 5.99 8.34
N PRO A 62 -15.25 5.62 8.45
CA PRO A 62 -14.13 6.39 9.01
C PRO A 62 -13.68 7.55 8.11
N SER A 63 -13.04 8.57 8.68
CA SER A 63 -12.45 9.71 7.95
C SER A 63 -11.05 9.43 7.38
N GLN A 64 -10.45 8.30 7.79
CA GLN A 64 -9.14 7.86 7.34
C GLN A 64 -9.20 6.40 6.89
N ALA A 65 -8.34 6.05 5.95
CA ALA A 65 -8.23 4.71 5.43
C ALA A 65 -6.77 4.30 5.24
N THR A 66 -6.58 3.01 5.02
CA THR A 66 -5.31 2.38 4.73
C THR A 66 -5.29 1.92 3.28
N VAL A 67 -4.18 2.21 2.59
CA VAL A 67 -3.95 1.72 1.22
C VAL A 67 -2.74 0.80 1.21
N LYS A 68 -2.87 -0.32 0.51
CA LYS A 68 -1.76 -1.20 0.19
C LYS A 68 -1.39 -0.98 -1.27
N ILE A 69 -0.16 -0.59 -1.53
CA ILE A 69 0.35 -0.28 -2.87
C ILE A 69 1.48 -1.23 -3.27
N ARG A 70 1.67 -1.41 -4.57
CA ARG A 70 2.76 -2.19 -5.18
C ARG A 70 3.44 -1.41 -6.28
N GLY A 71 4.75 -1.52 -6.38
CA GLY A 71 5.52 -0.77 -7.36
C GLY A 71 7.03 -0.94 -7.16
N ARG A 72 7.82 -0.27 -8.00
CA ARG A 72 9.28 -0.25 -7.86
C ARG A 72 9.67 0.39 -6.53
N LYS A 73 10.62 -0.24 -5.83
CA LYS A 73 11.14 0.22 -4.54
C LYS A 73 11.51 1.70 -4.56
N GLU A 74 12.27 2.13 -5.58
CA GLU A 74 12.73 3.51 -5.72
C GLU A 74 11.59 4.53 -5.84
N ILE A 75 10.44 4.14 -6.43
CA ILE A 75 9.26 5.01 -6.55
C ILE A 75 8.53 5.05 -5.21
N ILE A 76 8.26 3.89 -4.61
CA ILE A 76 7.54 3.77 -3.33
C ILE A 76 8.29 4.44 -2.16
N GLU A 77 9.63 4.43 -2.18
CA GLU A 77 10.44 5.09 -1.15
C GLU A 77 10.49 6.60 -1.30
N LYS A 78 10.26 7.14 -2.51
CA LYS A 78 10.19 8.59 -2.78
C LYS A 78 8.77 9.16 -2.68
N MET A 79 7.75 8.32 -2.58
CA MET A 79 6.37 8.76 -2.45
C MET A 79 6.07 9.27 -1.04
N ASP A 80 5.36 10.38 -1.01
CA ASP A 80 4.78 10.95 0.20
C ASP A 80 3.28 10.63 0.32
N LYS A 81 2.69 10.94 1.48
CA LYS A 81 1.25 10.74 1.70
C LYS A 81 0.40 11.61 0.77
N ASP A 82 0.91 12.75 0.33
CA ASP A 82 0.20 13.69 -0.53
C ASP A 82 0.08 13.19 -1.98
N ASP A 83 0.94 12.25 -2.40
CA ASP A 83 0.83 11.58 -3.71
C ASP A 83 -0.34 10.57 -3.77
N ILE A 84 -0.97 10.30 -2.63
CA ILE A 84 -2.04 9.31 -2.48
C ILE A 84 -3.35 10.04 -2.29
N TYR A 85 -4.18 10.03 -3.33
CA TYR A 85 -5.47 10.69 -3.28
C TYR A 85 -6.58 9.67 -3.02
N LEU A 86 -7.01 9.53 -1.77
CA LEU A 86 -8.18 8.73 -1.38
C LEU A 86 -9.44 9.59 -1.39
N PHE A 87 -10.51 9.11 -2.05
CA PHE A 87 -11.75 9.85 -2.14
C PHE A 87 -12.99 8.98 -2.29
N VAL A 88 -14.13 9.57 -1.91
CA VAL A 88 -15.47 9.07 -2.21
C VAL A 88 -16.18 10.06 -3.14
N ASP A 89 -16.97 9.54 -4.07
CA ASP A 89 -17.69 10.34 -5.06
C ASP A 89 -19.15 10.50 -4.66
N VAL A 90 -19.55 11.73 -4.33
CA VAL A 90 -20.91 12.06 -3.87
C VAL A 90 -21.62 13.03 -4.82
N ARG A 91 -21.05 13.29 -6.00
CA ARG A 91 -21.55 14.32 -6.94
C ARG A 91 -22.99 14.10 -7.35
N PHE A 92 -23.45 12.85 -7.36
CA PHE A 92 -24.78 12.44 -7.77
C PHE A 92 -25.69 12.06 -6.60
N GLU A 93 -25.20 12.15 -5.37
CA GLU A 93 -25.94 11.73 -4.18
C GLU A 93 -26.69 12.90 -3.54
N GLU A 94 -27.91 12.64 -3.11
CA GLU A 94 -28.73 13.60 -2.37
C GLU A 94 -28.48 13.53 -0.86
N LYS A 95 -29.30 14.23 -0.08
CA LYS A 95 -29.24 14.13 1.38
C LYS A 95 -29.56 12.69 1.82
N GLY A 96 -28.78 12.16 2.75
CA GLY A 96 -28.95 10.77 3.18
C GLY A 96 -27.67 10.16 3.72
N THR A 97 -27.75 8.88 4.08
CA THR A 97 -26.61 8.09 4.53
C THR A 97 -26.33 7.00 3.51
N TYR A 98 -25.09 6.95 3.02
CA TYR A 98 -24.68 6.04 1.96
C TYR A 98 -23.42 5.27 2.37
N GLN A 99 -23.26 4.06 1.84
CA GLN A 99 -21.99 3.33 1.89
C GLN A 99 -21.35 3.33 0.51
N LEU A 100 -20.44 4.25 0.30
CA LEU A 100 -19.83 4.50 -1.01
C LEU A 100 -18.47 3.79 -1.13
N PRO A 101 -18.11 3.30 -2.33
CA PRO A 101 -16.82 2.67 -2.55
C PRO A 101 -15.69 3.70 -2.39
N LEU A 102 -14.65 3.31 -1.64
CA LEU A 102 -13.45 4.11 -1.53
C LEU A 102 -12.65 4.01 -2.82
N LYS A 103 -12.37 5.15 -3.43
CA LYS A 103 -11.54 5.25 -4.64
C LYS A 103 -10.17 5.82 -4.28
N CYS A 104 -9.18 5.48 -5.08
CA CYS A 104 -7.80 5.92 -4.91
C CYS A 104 -7.20 6.31 -6.25
N THR A 105 -6.44 7.39 -6.27
CA THR A 105 -5.57 7.77 -7.40
C THR A 105 -4.13 7.78 -6.91
N LEU A 106 -3.26 7.13 -7.69
CA LEU A 106 -1.84 6.97 -7.41
C LEU A 106 -1.00 7.50 -8.60
N PRO A 107 0.27 7.86 -8.37
CA PRO A 107 1.18 8.24 -9.44
C PRO A 107 1.49 7.06 -10.38
N ARG A 108 2.07 7.38 -11.54
CA ARG A 108 2.44 6.37 -12.54
C ARG A 108 3.48 5.38 -11.98
N GLY A 109 3.33 4.10 -12.35
CA GLY A 109 4.25 3.04 -11.92
C GLY A 109 3.97 2.46 -10.54
N VAL A 110 2.82 2.81 -9.95
CA VAL A 110 2.33 2.28 -8.68
C VAL A 110 0.90 1.79 -8.84
N GLU A 111 0.64 0.61 -8.31
CA GLU A 111 -0.64 -0.08 -8.41
C GLU A 111 -1.28 -0.23 -7.02
N ILE A 112 -2.60 -0.17 -6.99
CA ILE A 112 -3.38 -0.45 -5.77
C ILE A 112 -3.49 -1.96 -5.62
N VAL A 113 -3.04 -2.49 -4.49
CA VAL A 113 -3.23 -3.89 -4.10
C VAL A 113 -4.52 -4.05 -3.31
N ALA A 114 -4.74 -3.15 -2.34
CA ALA A 114 -5.93 -3.20 -1.49
C ALA A 114 -6.24 -1.84 -0.87
N LEU A 115 -7.51 -1.64 -0.51
CA LEU A 115 -8.02 -0.51 0.25
C LEU A 115 -8.78 -1.02 1.45
N TYR A 116 -8.49 -0.46 2.63
CA TYR A 116 -9.14 -0.83 3.87
C TYR A 116 -9.59 0.41 4.67
N PRO A 117 -10.90 0.58 4.93
CA PRO A 117 -12.00 -0.24 4.41
C PRO A 117 -12.24 0.00 2.90
N SER A 118 -12.90 -0.95 2.23
CA SER A 118 -13.26 -0.81 0.81
C SER A 118 -14.46 0.09 0.55
N ARG A 119 -15.26 0.36 1.59
CA ARG A 119 -16.40 1.28 1.58
C ARG A 119 -16.35 2.19 2.79
N ILE A 120 -16.79 3.43 2.61
CA ILE A 120 -16.88 4.44 3.67
C ILE A 120 -18.34 4.83 3.82
N LYS A 121 -18.79 4.96 5.07
CA LYS A 121 -20.11 5.53 5.36
C LYS A 121 -20.02 7.04 5.23
N VAL A 122 -20.87 7.60 4.38
CA VAL A 122 -20.96 9.03 4.10
C VAL A 122 -22.34 9.50 4.49
N GLN A 123 -22.41 10.49 5.37
CA GLN A 123 -23.65 11.16 5.73
C GLN A 123 -23.68 12.55 5.10
N ILE A 124 -24.68 12.80 4.25
CA ILE A 124 -24.86 14.02 3.47
C ILE A 124 -26.00 14.83 4.08
N GLN A 125 -25.72 16.07 4.47
CA GLN A 125 -26.68 16.97 5.13
C GLN A 125 -26.73 18.34 4.42
N PRO A 126 -27.86 19.05 4.48
CA PRO A 126 -27.93 20.43 4.03
C PRO A 126 -26.90 21.29 4.77
N TYR A 127 -26.23 22.20 4.05
CA TYR A 127 -25.39 23.19 4.70
C TYR A 127 -26.30 24.20 5.43
N PHE A 128 -26.41 24.07 6.75
CA PHE A 128 -27.08 25.08 7.57
C PHE A 128 -26.05 26.12 7.98
N LEU A 129 -26.21 27.36 7.52
CA LEU A 129 -25.53 28.51 8.10
C LEU A 129 -25.92 28.56 9.59
N THR A 130 -25.05 28.13 10.49
CA THR A 130 -25.23 28.43 11.91
C THR A 130 -25.02 29.93 12.04
N GLY A 131 -26.13 30.66 12.08
CA GLY A 131 -26.14 32.10 12.26
C GLY A 131 -25.46 32.44 13.58
N LYS A 132 -24.48 33.36 13.50
CA LYS A 132 -24.00 34.10 14.64
C LYS A 132 -24.39 35.56 14.44
#